data_AF-A0A3A2Z6K2-F1
#
_entry.id   AF-A0A3A2Z6K2-F1
#
_cell.length_a   1.000
_cell.length_b   1.000
_cell.length_c   1.000
_cell.angle_alpha   90.00
_cell.angle_beta   90.00
_cell.angle_gamma   90.00
#
_symmetry.space_group_name_H-M   'P 1'
#
loop_
_entity.id
_entity.type
_entity.pdbx_description
1 polymer ?
#
loop_
_entity_poly.entity_id
_entity_poly.type
_entity_poly.pdbx_seq_one_letter_code
_entity_poly.pdbx_strand_id
1 'polypeptide(L)'
;VLTMGTITGVLISNPLLKTPRWRKVKVGVFVTFGASSFIPLLHGVQRYELEYMLQYSGMRWYLLELTFYGTGVSLYAFRIPERFAPSTFDIWGSSHQIFHVAILCAMYTHQTALLQGFTTCHTLDVCRLQGVY
;
A
#
# COMPACT_ATOMS: atom_id res chain seq x y z
N VAL A 1 -6.12 -8.17 8.58
CA VAL A 1 -5.46 -8.49 7.29
C VAL A 1 -5.92 -9.82 6.72
N LEU A 2 -5.75 -10.95 7.42
CA LEU A 2 -6.10 -12.28 6.88
C LEU A 2 -7.57 -12.42 6.45
N THR A 3 -8.52 -11.98 7.28
CA THR A 3 -9.97 -12.05 6.98
C THR A 3 -10.37 -11.20 5.77
N MET A 4 -9.96 -9.93 5.74
CA MET A 4 -10.23 -9.04 4.60
C MET A 4 -9.50 -9.49 3.33
N GLY A 5 -8.30 -10.07 3.47
CA GLY A 5 -7.53 -10.62 2.36
C GLY A 5 -8.20 -11.85 1.74
N THR A 6 -8.70 -12.78 2.56
CA THR A 6 -9.43 -13.96 2.07
C THR A 6 -10.73 -13.57 1.38
N ILE A 7 -11.51 -12.64 1.97
CA ILE A 7 -12.74 -12.11 1.36
C ILE A 7 -12.43 -11.48 -0.02
N THR A 8 -11.38 -10.65 -0.08
CA THR A 8 -10.95 -9.99 -1.32
C THR A 8 -10.53 -11.02 -2.38
N GLY A 9 -9.76 -12.03 -1.98
CA GLY A 9 -9.34 -13.12 -2.87
C GLY A 9 -10.51 -13.91 -3.45
N VAL A 10 -11.48 -14.30 -2.61
CA VAL A 10 -12.69 -15.03 -3.05
C VAL A 10 -13.51 -14.18 -4.02
N LEU A 11 -13.72 -12.89 -3.71
CA LEU A 11 -14.46 -11.99 -4.59
C LEU A 11 -13.80 -11.85 -5.96
N ILE A 12 -12.49 -11.66 -6.01
CA ILE A 12 -11.80 -11.39 -7.28
C ILE A 12 -11.64 -12.66 -8.12
N SER A 13 -11.51 -13.83 -7.48
CA SER A 13 -11.46 -15.12 -8.18
C SER A 13 -12.81 -15.55 -8.76
N ASN A 14 -13.92 -14.92 -8.37
CA ASN A 14 -15.24 -15.25 -8.89
C ASN A 14 -15.32 -14.93 -10.40
N PRO A 15 -15.61 -15.92 -11.27
CA PRO A 15 -15.67 -15.72 -12.72
C PRO A 15 -16.71 -14.68 -13.16
N LEU A 16 -17.80 -14.48 -12.39
CA LEU A 16 -18.84 -13.49 -12.68
C LEU A 16 -18.33 -12.04 -12.58
N LEU A 17 -17.25 -11.81 -11.82
CA LEU A 17 -16.66 -10.50 -11.56
C LEU A 17 -15.46 -10.17 -12.48
N LYS A 18 -15.19 -11.02 -13.49
CA LYS A 18 -14.11 -10.81 -14.46
C LYS A 18 -14.41 -9.69 -15.47
N THR A 19 -15.69 -9.42 -15.75
CA THR A 19 -16.07 -8.44 -16.79
C THR A 19 -15.63 -7.01 -16.45
N PRO A 20 -15.37 -6.15 -17.47
CA PRO A 20 -14.95 -4.77 -17.24
C PRO A 20 -15.93 -3.92 -16.42
N ARG A 21 -17.22 -4.30 -16.42
CA ARG A 21 -18.29 -3.66 -15.64
C ARG A 21 -17.97 -3.62 -14.14
N TRP A 22 -17.32 -4.66 -13.61
CA TRP A 22 -16.99 -4.79 -12.20
C TRP A 22 -15.66 -4.14 -11.81
N ARG A 23 -14.98 -3.43 -12.72
CA ARG A 23 -13.67 -2.81 -12.44
C ARG A 23 -13.71 -1.89 -11.21
N LYS A 24 -14.70 -1.01 -11.12
CA LYS A 24 -14.84 -0.08 -9.98
C LYS A 24 -15.05 -0.82 -8.65
N VAL A 25 -15.83 -1.90 -8.67
CA VAL A 25 -16.04 -2.75 -7.48
C VAL A 25 -14.74 -3.43 -7.07
N LYS A 26 -13.98 -4.01 -8.01
CA LYS A 26 -12.68 -4.62 -7.70
C LYS A 26 -11.70 -3.62 -7.10
N VAL A 27 -11.60 -2.41 -7.67
CA VAL A 27 -10.79 -1.33 -7.12
C VAL A 27 -11.27 -0.96 -5.71
N GLY A 28 -12.59 -0.79 -5.51
CA GLY A 28 -13.16 -0.46 -4.20
C GLY A 28 -12.86 -1.49 -3.12
N VAL A 29 -12.92 -2.79 -3.43
CA VAL A 29 -12.58 -3.87 -2.49
C VAL A 29 -11.10 -3.79 -2.10
N PHE A 30 -10.19 -3.61 -3.07
CA PHE A 30 -8.76 -3.44 -2.77
C PHE A 30 -8.46 -2.17 -1.97
N VAL A 31 -9.09 -1.05 -2.31
CA VAL A 31 -8.94 0.22 -1.57
C VAL A 31 -9.43 0.06 -0.14
N THR A 32 -10.57 -0.60 0.08
CA THR A 32 -11.09 -0.86 1.43
C THR A 32 -10.15 -1.76 2.22
N PHE A 33 -9.61 -2.80 1.59
CA PHE A 33 -8.61 -3.67 2.21
C PHE A 33 -7.35 -2.89 2.60
N GLY A 34 -6.80 -2.06 1.71
CA GLY A 34 -5.65 -1.20 2.01
C GLY A 34 -5.94 -0.16 3.09
N ALA A 35 -7.14 0.45 3.07
CA ALA A 35 -7.56 1.43 4.07
C ALA A 35 -7.66 0.85 5.48
N SER A 36 -7.87 -0.47 5.62
CA SER A 36 -7.85 -1.13 6.93
C SER A 36 -6.50 -0.98 7.66
N SER A 37 -5.41 -0.74 6.93
CA SER A 37 -4.07 -0.49 7.50
C SER A 37 -3.95 0.83 8.27
N PHE A 38 -4.87 1.79 8.06
CA PHE A 38 -4.88 3.02 8.87
C PHE A 38 -5.24 2.75 10.33
N ILE A 39 -6.02 1.71 10.63
CA ILE A 39 -6.44 1.38 12.00
C ILE A 39 -5.23 1.14 12.91
N PRO A 40 -4.29 0.21 12.61
CA PRO A 40 -3.11 0.01 13.44
C PRO A 40 -2.14 1.21 13.43
N LEU A 41 -2.03 1.97 12.33
CA LEU A 41 -1.18 3.17 12.27
C LEU A 41 -1.68 4.27 13.21
N LEU A 42 -2.98 4.57 13.17
CA LEU A 42 -3.61 5.55 14.05
C LEU A 42 -3.55 5.12 15.51
N HIS A 43 -3.81 3.84 15.79
CA HIS A 43 -3.67 3.28 17.13
C HIS A 43 -2.22 3.38 17.64
N GLY A 44 -1.23 3.14 16.78
CA GLY A 44 0.19 3.31 17.10
C GLY A 44 0.54 4.76 17.45
N VAL A 45 0.07 5.73 16.67
CA VAL A 45 0.26 7.16 16.96
C VAL A 45 -0.37 7.56 18.29
N GLN A 46 -1.56 7.05 18.61
CA GLN A 46 -2.21 7.30 19.90
C GLN A 46 -1.42 6.74 21.09
N ARG A 47 -0.66 5.66 20.89
CA ARG A 47 0.03 4.95 21.97
C ARG A 47 1.49 5.38 22.16
N TYR A 48 2.18 5.70 21.08
CA TYR A 48 3.63 5.96 21.07
C TYR A 48 3.99 7.38 20.64
N GLU A 49 3.00 8.23 20.33
CA GLU A 49 3.18 9.56 19.76
C GLU A 49 3.67 9.55 18.30
N LEU A 50 3.41 10.65 17.59
CA LEU A 50 3.69 10.74 16.16
C LEU A 50 5.19 10.74 15.85
N GLU A 51 5.99 11.46 16.64
CA GLU A 51 7.44 11.58 16.41
C GLU A 51 8.13 10.22 16.51
N TYR A 52 7.81 9.45 17.54
CA TYR A 52 8.34 8.09 17.71
C TYR A 52 7.96 7.19 16.54
N MET A 53 6.68 7.20 16.13
CA MET A 53 6.22 6.39 14.99
C MET A 53 6.94 6.76 13.69
N LEU A 54 7.12 8.05 13.42
CA LEU A 54 7.85 8.54 12.24
C LEU A 54 9.32 8.11 12.23
N GLN A 55 9.97 8.10 13.40
CA GLN A 55 11.39 7.83 13.51
C GLN A 55 11.72 6.33 13.61
N TYR A 56 10.92 5.54 14.30
CA TYR A 56 11.29 4.18 14.70
C TYR A 56 10.41 3.09 14.09
N SER A 57 9.12 3.34 13.83
CA SER A 57 8.21 2.30 13.34
C SER A 57 8.22 2.10 11.82
N GLY A 58 8.98 2.91 11.09
CA GLY A 58 8.94 2.96 9.63
C GLY A 58 7.75 3.75 9.06
N MET A 59 7.01 4.52 9.89
CA MET A 59 5.78 5.21 9.47
C MET A 59 5.99 6.16 8.28
N ARG A 60 7.14 6.83 8.20
CA ARG A 60 7.48 7.70 7.07
C ARG A 60 7.45 6.95 5.73
N TRP A 61 7.87 5.69 5.70
CA TRP A 61 7.84 4.85 4.51
C TRP A 61 6.42 4.38 4.17
N TYR A 62 5.58 4.07 5.17
CA TYR A 62 4.17 3.77 4.94
C TYR A 62 3.40 4.97 4.37
N LEU A 63 3.74 6.20 4.79
CA LEU A 63 3.17 7.41 4.19
C LEU A 63 3.60 7.57 2.73
N LEU A 64 4.86 7.27 2.41
CA LEU A 64 5.35 7.29 1.03
C LEU A 64 4.68 6.20 0.19
N GLU A 65 4.54 4.98 0.72
CA GLU A 65 3.79 3.89 0.11
C GLU A 65 2.36 4.32 -0.25
N LEU A 66 1.68 5.02 0.67
CA LEU A 66 0.34 5.55 0.43
C LEU A 66 0.30 6.50 -0.77
N THR A 67 1.32 7.34 -0.95
CA THR A 67 1.38 8.24 -2.12
C THR A 67 1.53 7.45 -3.44
N PHE A 68 2.36 6.41 -3.47
CA PHE A 68 2.52 5.56 -4.65
C PHE A 68 1.24 4.79 -4.98
N TYR A 69 0.66 4.11 -3.99
CA TYR A 69 -0.61 3.39 -4.15
C TYR A 69 -1.75 4.32 -4.56
N GLY A 70 -1.92 5.44 -3.85
CA GLY A 70 -2.99 6.41 -4.09
C GLY A 70 -2.91 7.00 -5.49
N THR A 71 -1.71 7.41 -5.91
CA THR A 71 -1.48 7.95 -7.25
C THR A 71 -1.70 6.88 -8.32
N GLY A 72 -1.09 5.70 -8.17
CA GLY A 72 -1.24 4.61 -9.14
C GLY A 72 -2.70 4.16 -9.31
N VAL A 73 -3.42 3.94 -8.22
CA VAL A 73 -4.84 3.55 -8.25
C VAL A 73 -5.70 4.64 -8.88
N SER A 74 -5.43 5.92 -8.59
CA SER A 74 -6.15 7.04 -9.18
C SER A 74 -5.94 7.11 -10.69
N LEU A 75 -4.69 7.03 -11.16
CA LEU A 75 -4.38 7.01 -12.59
C LEU A 75 -5.05 5.83 -13.31
N TYR A 76 -5.02 4.64 -12.72
CA TYR A 76 -5.70 3.45 -13.25
C TYR A 76 -7.22 3.60 -13.29
N ALA A 77 -7.83 4.15 -12.25
CA ALA A 77 -9.27 4.34 -12.15
C ALA A 77 -9.78 5.36 -13.19
N PHE A 78 -9.03 6.45 -13.39
CA PHE A 78 -9.39 7.51 -14.32
C PHE A 78 -8.86 7.31 -15.74
N ARG A 79 -8.05 6.28 -15.99
CA ARG A 79 -7.43 5.97 -17.29
C ARG A 79 -6.57 7.11 -17.82
N ILE A 80 -5.75 7.71 -16.96
CA ILE A 80 -4.85 8.79 -17.33
C ILE A 80 -3.45 8.19 -17.58
N PRO A 81 -2.78 8.49 -18.70
CA PRO A 81 -3.07 9.56 -19.68
C PRO A 81 -3.91 9.16 -20.90
N GLU A 82 -4.21 7.88 -21.11
CA GLU A 82 -4.85 7.40 -22.35
C GLU A 82 -6.25 7.96 -22.61
N ARG A 83 -6.91 8.48 -21.58
CA ARG A 83 -8.17 9.22 -21.70
C ARG A 83 -8.01 10.53 -22.47
N PHE A 84 -6.87 11.19 -22.38
CA PHE A 84 -6.61 12.50 -22.99
C PHE A 84 -6.00 12.39 -24.38
N ALA A 85 -5.21 11.36 -24.65
CA ALA A 85 -4.68 11.06 -25.99
C ALA A 85 -4.97 9.60 -26.35
N PRO A 86 -6.16 9.32 -26.91
CA PRO A 86 -6.51 8.00 -27.42
C PRO A 86 -5.47 7.51 -28.43
N SER A 87 -5.29 6.19 -28.52
CA SER A 87 -4.33 5.49 -29.41
C SER A 87 -2.85 5.84 -29.27
N THR A 88 -2.48 6.79 -28.40
CA THR A 88 -1.06 7.17 -28.21
C THR A 88 -0.36 6.24 -27.23
N PHE A 89 -1.11 5.71 -26.25
CA PHE A 89 -0.58 4.91 -25.13
C PHE A 89 -0.93 3.43 -25.24
N ASP A 90 -1.11 2.91 -26.46
CA ASP A 90 -1.56 1.54 -26.68
C ASP A 90 -0.49 0.51 -26.33
N ILE A 91 0.79 0.83 -26.58
CA ILE A 91 1.93 -0.05 -26.29
C ILE A 91 2.68 0.38 -25.03
N TRP A 92 2.89 1.68 -24.83
CA TRP A 92 3.70 2.23 -23.73
C TRP A 92 2.99 3.38 -23.02
N GLY A 93 3.18 3.48 -21.70
CA GLY A 93 2.70 4.60 -20.90
C GLY A 93 1.20 4.58 -20.59
N SER A 94 0.52 3.45 -20.78
CA SER A 94 -0.89 3.32 -20.36
C SER A 94 -1.02 3.44 -18.84
N SER A 95 -2.18 3.91 -18.35
CA SER A 95 -2.47 3.97 -16.91
C SER A 95 -2.23 2.65 -16.19
N HIS A 96 -2.45 1.52 -16.86
CA HIS A 96 -2.22 0.20 -16.29
C HIS A 96 -0.73 -0.10 -16.10
N GLN A 97 0.13 0.29 -17.04
CA GLN A 97 1.58 0.15 -16.89
C GLN A 97 2.11 1.07 -15.79
N ILE A 98 1.65 2.33 -15.76
CA ILE A 98 2.02 3.28 -14.71
C ILE A 98 1.60 2.76 -13.34
N PHE A 99 0.40 2.19 -13.25
CA PHE A 99 -0.08 1.53 -12.03
C PHE A 99 0.86 0.42 -11.58
N HIS A 100 1.26 -0.51 -12.46
CA HIS A 100 2.21 -1.57 -12.09
C HIS A 100 3.54 -1.02 -11.58
N VAL A 101 4.11 0.00 -12.23
CA VAL A 101 5.35 0.65 -11.76
C VAL A 101 5.15 1.28 -10.38
N ALA A 102 4.03 1.98 -10.16
CA ALA A 102 3.71 2.56 -8.87
C ALA A 102 3.57 1.48 -7.77
N ILE A 103 2.99 0.33 -8.07
CA ILE A 103 2.90 -0.81 -7.14
C ILE A 103 4.30 -1.35 -6.80
N LEU A 104 5.22 -1.45 -7.77
CA LEU A 104 6.60 -1.88 -7.49
C LEU A 104 7.31 -0.91 -6.55
N CYS A 105 7.17 0.41 -6.76
CA CYS A 105 7.71 1.41 -5.84
C CYS A 105 7.08 1.31 -4.45
N ALA A 106 5.76 1.14 -4.37
CA ALA A 106 5.04 0.95 -3.11
C ALA A 106 5.54 -0.28 -2.34
N MET A 107 5.71 -1.42 -3.02
CA MET A 107 6.25 -2.65 -2.43
C MET A 107 7.68 -2.46 -1.91
N TYR A 108 8.53 -1.75 -2.65
CA TYR A 108 9.87 -1.42 -2.19
C TYR A 108 9.84 -0.60 -0.90
N THR A 109 9.04 0.48 -0.87
CA THR A 109 8.90 1.31 0.33
C THR A 109 8.32 0.55 1.51
N HIS A 110 7.36 -0.35 1.26
CA HIS A 110 6.78 -1.22 2.28
C HIS A 110 7.84 -2.12 2.91
N GLN A 111 8.68 -2.75 2.08
CA GLN A 111 9.79 -3.57 2.55
C GLN A 111 10.79 -2.76 3.40
N THR A 112 11.12 -1.54 2.97
CA THR A 112 11.98 -0.65 3.76
C THR A 112 11.35 -0.30 5.11
N ALA A 113 10.03 -0.04 5.15
CA ALA A 113 9.30 0.24 6.38
C ALA A 113 9.39 -0.94 7.37
N LEU A 114 9.15 -2.16 6.87
CA LEU A 114 9.23 -3.39 7.66
C LEU A 114 10.63 -3.63 8.20
N LEU A 115 11.66 -3.44 7.37
CA LEU A 115 13.06 -3.59 7.78
C LEU A 115 13.43 -2.57 8.86
N GLN A 116 13.03 -1.31 8.71
CA GLN A 116 13.29 -0.29 9.74
C GLN A 116 12.63 -0.64 11.07
N GLY A 117 11.37 -1.08 11.06
CA GLY A 117 10.68 -1.54 12.26
C GLY A 117 11.35 -2.76 12.90
N PHE A 118 11.72 -3.75 12.09
CA PHE A 118 12.42 -4.95 12.54
C PHE A 118 13.78 -4.61 13.19
N THR A 119 14.60 -3.80 12.52
CA THR A 119 15.91 -3.38 13.05
C THR A 119 15.75 -2.61 14.35
N THR A 120 14.79 -1.68 14.44
CA THR A 120 14.56 -0.91 15.66
C THR A 120 14.21 -1.82 16.84
N CYS A 121 13.24 -2.73 16.66
CA CYS A 121 12.87 -3.68 17.71
C CYS A 121 14.06 -4.54 18.14
N HIS A 122 14.82 -5.05 17.17
CA HIS A 122 15.97 -5.91 17.46
C HIS A 122 17.10 -5.17 18.19
N THR A 123 17.40 -3.92 17.81
CA THR A 123 18.38 -3.09 18.50
C THR A 123 17.96 -2.83 19.96
N LEU A 124 16.69 -2.50 20.19
CA LEU A 124 16.17 -2.29 21.55
C LEU A 124 16.27 -3.55 22.41
N ASP A 125 15.95 -4.73 21.85
CA ASP A 125 16.08 -6.00 22.55
C ASP A 125 17.54 -6.30 22.94
N VAL A 126 18.49 -6.04 22.04
CA VAL A 126 19.93 -6.23 22.32
C VAL A 126 20.42 -5.29 23.41
N CYS A 127 20.09 -3.99 23.35
CA CYS A 127 20.46 -3.03 24.40
C CYS A 127 19.89 -3.44 25.77
N ARG A 128 18.64 -3.93 25.79
CA ARG A 128 17.99 -4.43 27.00
C ARG A 128 18.74 -5.62 27.62
N LEU A 129 19.18 -6.57 26.79
CA LEU A 129 19.95 -7.73 27.23
C LEU A 129 21.34 -7.35 27.76
N GLN A 130 21.95 -6.30 27.21
CA GLN A 130 23.27 -5.83 27.62
C GLN A 130 23.24 -4.93 28.87
N GLY A 131 22.05 -4.59 29.39
CA GLY A 131 21.90 -3.71 30.55
C GLY A 131 22.33 -2.26 30.28
N VAL A 132 22.42 -1.87 29.01
CA VAL A 132 22.80 -0.52 28.59
C VAL A 132 21.51 0.28 28.44
N TYR A 133 21.15 1.03 29.48
CA TYR A 133 20.06 2.00 29.49
C TYR A 133 20.60 3.36 29.89
#